data_AF-B8LEL2-F1
#
_entry.id   AF-B8LEL2-F1
#
_cell.length_a   1.000
_cell.length_b   1.000
_cell.length_c   1.000
_cell.angle_alpha   90.00
_cell.angle_beta   90.00
_cell.angle_gamma   90.00
#
_symmetry.space_group_name_H-M   'P 1'
#
loop_
_entity.id
_entity.type
_entity.pdbx_description
1 polymer ?
#
loop_
_entity_poly.entity_id
_entity_poly.type
_entity_poly.pdbx_seq_one_letter_code
_entity_poly.pdbx_strand_id
1 'polypeptide(L)'
;MQCTMHHHQYQHVNEDEECSKATSQPRSVLQKLIIFTASAVSACLVISGLIHLSVSHSDETKQLMTSELDTTKENHDNDSRLPPWAQKHINYKSENAICFVHVGKTGGSAAGCALGFGLHCDGSIQQIDGVLPKRTSHLFHKDVYNCDDSDKEASYLFVVRDPIDRLRSAFNYDRPEVGDDTSYYYRRFKPFYIDCPFWTVEEMTQNALSQQGHASSDCKAMAHASVRGLSSRGPSHLFYNYQYYKEAIPENAPILVLRNEHLVGDWNEIERYLGGSEVIDEQTISQSNANTWTNADDLNISDESQNILCKALCNEIQIYKQILQMAQNLELSQVQESLEELKLKCPVEAVAERCYEALPDITQKLKENRGYTTKDRMN
;
A
#
# COMPACT_ATOMS: atom_id res chain seq x y z
N MET A 1 -14.04 -1.49 41.27
CA MET A 1 -14.13 -2.61 40.30
C MET A 1 -13.19 -2.30 39.15
N GLN A 2 -11.98 -2.86 39.17
CA GLN A 2 -11.00 -2.73 38.08
C GLN A 2 -11.31 -3.78 37.03
N CYS A 3 -11.56 -3.35 35.79
CA CYS A 3 -11.60 -4.25 34.63
C CYS A 3 -10.17 -4.35 34.08
N THR A 4 -9.55 -5.51 34.29
CA THR A 4 -8.34 -5.93 33.60
C THR A 4 -8.69 -6.29 32.15
N MET A 5 -8.08 -5.61 31.18
CA MET A 5 -8.13 -6.02 29.78
C MET A 5 -7.26 -7.27 29.62
N HIS A 6 -7.89 -8.41 29.33
CA HIS A 6 -7.17 -9.60 28.88
C HIS A 6 -6.82 -9.44 27.40
N HIS A 7 -5.53 -9.53 27.10
CA HIS A 7 -5.04 -9.79 25.75
C HIS A 7 -5.58 -11.15 25.29
N HIS A 8 -6.41 -11.16 24.24
CA HIS A 8 -6.73 -12.38 23.52
C HIS A 8 -5.48 -12.84 22.75
N GLN A 9 -4.92 -13.97 23.17
CA GLN A 9 -4.06 -14.77 22.32
C GLN A 9 -4.90 -15.30 21.17
N TYR A 10 -4.50 -14.96 19.93
CA TYR A 10 -4.94 -15.69 18.74
C TYR A 10 -4.48 -17.13 18.88
N GLN A 11 -5.42 -18.07 18.94
CA GLN A 11 -5.10 -19.49 18.87
C GLN A 11 -4.75 -19.85 17.44
N HIS A 12 -3.52 -20.33 17.23
CA HIS A 12 -3.11 -21.03 16.02
C HIS A 12 -3.92 -22.31 15.86
N VAL A 13 -4.64 -22.44 14.75
CA VAL A 13 -5.17 -23.71 14.28
C VAL A 13 -4.12 -24.27 13.31
N ASN A 14 -3.45 -25.35 13.73
CA ASN A 14 -2.63 -26.20 12.86
C ASN A 14 -3.55 -27.22 12.21
N GLU A 15 -3.66 -27.21 10.89
CA GLU A 15 -4.17 -28.35 10.13
C GLU A 15 -3.32 -28.56 8.87
N ASP A 16 -2.39 -29.51 8.98
CA ASP A 16 -1.81 -30.23 7.85
C ASP A 16 -2.80 -31.32 7.40
N GLU A 17 -3.16 -31.38 6.11
CA GLU A 17 -3.09 -32.59 5.26
C GLU A 17 -3.98 -32.51 3.98
N GLU A 18 -3.39 -33.04 2.89
CA GLU A 18 -4.00 -33.55 1.66
C GLU A 18 -4.57 -32.57 0.61
N CYS A 19 -3.67 -32.03 -0.21
CA CYS A 19 -3.98 -31.56 -1.56
C CYS A 19 -3.94 -32.74 -2.56
N SER A 20 -5.11 -33.29 -2.91
CA SER A 20 -5.24 -34.28 -3.97
C SER A 20 -5.43 -33.62 -5.34
N LYS A 21 -4.60 -34.07 -6.29
CA LYS A 21 -4.52 -33.62 -7.69
C LYS A 21 -5.80 -33.95 -8.47
N ALA A 22 -6.35 -32.98 -9.19
CA ALA A 22 -7.23 -33.24 -10.32
C ALA A 22 -6.86 -32.34 -11.52
N THR A 23 -6.51 -33.01 -12.60
CA THR A 23 -6.00 -32.51 -13.88
C THR A 23 -7.08 -31.84 -14.73
N SER A 24 -6.85 -30.61 -15.18
CA SER A 24 -7.68 -29.92 -16.17
C SER A 24 -7.21 -30.22 -17.61
N GLN A 25 -8.13 -30.70 -18.44
CA GLN A 25 -7.96 -30.81 -19.89
C GLN A 25 -8.23 -29.46 -20.59
N PRO A 26 -7.58 -29.16 -21.73
CA PRO A 26 -7.74 -27.89 -22.42
C PRO A 26 -9.02 -27.85 -23.28
N ARG A 27 -9.81 -26.78 -23.15
CA ARG A 27 -10.89 -26.44 -24.09
C ARG A 27 -10.32 -25.62 -25.24
N SER A 28 -10.52 -26.11 -26.46
CA SER A 28 -10.16 -25.49 -27.74
C SER A 28 -10.94 -24.19 -27.97
N VAL A 29 -10.23 -23.08 -28.22
CA VAL A 29 -10.81 -21.79 -28.62
C VAL A 29 -11.05 -21.79 -30.13
N LEU A 30 -12.30 -21.53 -30.52
CA LEU A 30 -12.73 -21.36 -31.91
C LEU A 30 -12.43 -19.92 -32.35
N GLN A 31 -11.43 -19.74 -33.22
CA GLN A 31 -11.13 -18.47 -33.88
C GLN A 31 -12.27 -18.07 -34.84
N LYS A 32 -12.92 -16.93 -34.58
CA LYS A 32 -13.72 -16.23 -35.59
C LYS A 32 -12.88 -15.08 -36.17
N LEU A 33 -12.53 -15.25 -37.44
CA LEU A 33 -11.88 -14.28 -38.30
C LEU A 33 -12.91 -13.20 -38.69
N ILE A 34 -12.71 -11.95 -38.27
CA ILE A 34 -13.46 -10.79 -38.79
C ILE A 34 -12.49 -9.98 -39.64
N ILE A 35 -12.78 -9.92 -40.93
CA ILE A 35 -12.09 -9.10 -41.93
C ILE A 35 -12.75 -7.71 -41.89
N PHE A 36 -12.01 -6.67 -41.49
CA PHE A 36 -12.38 -5.28 -41.76
C PHE A 36 -11.49 -4.73 -42.87
N THR A 37 -12.12 -4.34 -43.96
CA THR A 37 -11.50 -3.66 -45.10
C THR A 37 -11.19 -2.21 -44.73
N ALA A 38 -9.92 -1.82 -44.89
CA ALA A 38 -9.46 -0.44 -44.73
C ALA A 38 -9.67 0.37 -46.03
N SER A 39 -10.17 1.58 -45.88
CA SER A 39 -10.16 2.70 -46.84
C SER A 39 -10.43 3.95 -46.02
N ALA A 40 -9.81 5.11 -46.17
CA ALA A 40 -8.71 5.59 -47.00
C ALA A 40 -8.37 6.99 -46.44
N VAL A 41 -7.09 7.39 -46.57
CA VAL A 41 -6.62 8.78 -46.78
C VAL A 41 -7.01 9.84 -45.73
N SER A 42 -6.01 10.29 -44.97
CA SER A 42 -5.84 11.72 -44.72
C SER A 42 -4.37 12.06 -44.53
N ALA A 43 -3.84 12.78 -45.50
CA ALA A 43 -2.56 13.45 -45.45
C ALA A 43 -2.72 14.79 -44.74
N CYS A 44 -1.81 15.13 -43.81
CA CYS A 44 -1.17 16.45 -43.79
C CYS A 44 -0.12 16.61 -42.68
N LEU A 45 1.00 17.20 -43.13
CA LEU A 45 1.98 18.02 -42.43
C LEU A 45 2.83 17.40 -41.31
N VAL A 46 3.98 16.89 -41.75
CA VAL A 46 5.21 16.86 -40.97
C VAL A 46 5.80 18.28 -40.94
N ILE A 47 5.73 18.95 -39.80
CA ILE A 47 6.60 20.10 -39.49
C ILE A 47 7.76 19.54 -38.66
N SER A 48 8.89 19.31 -39.31
CA SER A 48 10.16 18.99 -38.67
C SER A 48 10.73 20.24 -38.01
N GLY A 49 10.26 20.55 -36.80
CA GLY A 49 10.91 21.49 -35.88
C GLY A 49 11.86 20.73 -34.96
N LEU A 50 13.10 20.55 -35.39
CA LEU A 50 14.20 20.05 -34.54
C LEU A 50 14.52 21.11 -33.47
N ILE A 51 13.89 20.98 -32.30
CA ILE A 51 14.34 21.63 -31.08
C ILE A 51 15.19 20.60 -30.33
N HIS A 52 16.51 20.69 -30.51
CA HIS A 52 17.49 20.00 -29.68
C HIS A 52 17.51 20.67 -28.29
N LEU A 53 16.61 20.25 -27.40
CA LEU A 53 16.76 20.51 -25.97
C LEU A 53 17.79 19.52 -25.43
N SER A 54 19.05 19.93 -25.39
CA SER A 54 20.09 19.26 -24.61
C SER A 54 19.77 19.46 -23.12
N VAL A 55 18.96 18.59 -22.54
CA VAL A 55 18.83 18.48 -21.09
C VAL A 55 20.12 17.84 -20.59
N SER A 56 21.05 18.65 -20.10
CA SER A 56 22.18 18.15 -19.32
C SER A 56 21.65 17.56 -18.02
N HIS A 57 21.38 16.26 -18.00
CA HIS A 57 21.26 15.53 -16.74
C HIS A 57 22.65 15.55 -16.11
N SER A 58 22.83 16.41 -15.10
CA SER A 58 24.00 16.38 -14.24
C SER A 58 24.01 15.07 -13.47
N ASP A 59 24.96 14.19 -13.79
CA ASP A 59 25.27 12.92 -13.12
C ASP A 59 25.75 13.08 -11.65
N GLU A 60 25.49 14.23 -11.02
CA GLU A 60 26.04 14.62 -9.71
C GLU A 60 25.33 13.98 -8.51
N THR A 61 24.26 13.20 -8.68
CA THR A 61 23.43 12.75 -7.54
C THR A 61 23.68 11.32 -7.05
N LYS A 62 24.55 10.53 -7.68
CA LYS A 62 24.85 9.14 -7.22
C LYS A 62 25.97 9.02 -6.17
N GLN A 63 26.54 10.13 -5.68
CA GLN A 63 27.74 10.08 -4.83
C GLN A 63 27.51 10.09 -3.31
N LEU A 64 26.27 10.02 -2.82
CA LEU A 64 25.99 10.14 -1.38
C LEU A 64 25.18 8.94 -0.89
N MET A 65 25.78 8.08 -0.05
CA MET A 65 25.15 7.19 0.96
C MET A 65 26.09 6.04 1.41
N THR A 66 27.38 6.05 1.06
CA THR A 66 28.34 5.01 1.49
C THR A 66 28.88 5.21 2.91
N SER A 67 28.14 5.87 3.81
CA SER A 67 28.57 5.99 5.21
C SER A 67 28.78 4.59 5.79
N GLU A 68 29.89 4.41 6.50
CA GLU A 68 30.27 3.12 7.08
C GLU A 68 29.17 2.67 8.05
N LEU A 69 28.62 1.48 7.84
CA LEU A 69 27.55 0.98 8.69
C LEU A 69 28.17 0.56 10.02
N ASP A 70 27.87 1.29 11.10
CA ASP A 70 28.23 0.83 12.44
C ASP A 70 27.39 -0.40 12.79
N THR A 71 28.03 -1.56 12.72
CA THR A 71 27.39 -2.86 13.02
C THR A 71 27.29 -3.15 14.51
N THR A 72 27.71 -2.23 15.39
CA THR A 72 27.62 -2.46 16.83
C THR A 72 26.15 -2.55 17.23
N LYS A 73 25.75 -3.75 17.66
CA LYS A 73 24.43 -3.98 18.27
C LYS A 73 24.39 -3.21 19.57
N GLU A 74 23.60 -2.16 19.63
CA GLU A 74 23.27 -1.55 20.90
C GLU A 74 22.00 -2.17 21.46
N ASN A 75 22.05 -2.50 22.75
CA ASN A 75 20.85 -2.65 23.58
C ASN A 75 20.27 -1.26 23.81
N HIS A 76 19.80 -0.60 22.76
CA HIS A 76 19.05 0.63 22.94
C HIS A 76 17.76 0.25 23.67
N ASP A 77 17.39 1.04 24.68
CA ASP A 77 16.11 0.93 25.37
C ASP A 77 15.02 0.82 24.29
N ASN A 78 14.40 -0.36 24.19
CA ASN A 78 13.15 -0.51 23.46
C ASN A 78 12.30 0.68 23.88
N ASP A 79 11.89 1.53 22.93
CA ASP A 79 10.96 2.59 23.25
C ASP A 79 9.69 1.90 23.75
N SER A 80 9.59 1.73 25.06
CA SER A 80 8.55 0.96 25.74
C SER A 80 7.17 1.54 25.49
N ARG A 81 7.10 2.72 24.86
CA ARG A 81 5.88 3.37 24.41
C ARG A 81 5.35 2.80 23.09
N LEU A 82 6.20 2.16 22.28
CA LEU A 82 5.77 1.52 21.03
C LEU A 82 5.08 0.19 21.33
N PRO A 83 3.95 -0.11 20.66
CA PRO A 83 3.33 -1.41 20.81
C PRO A 83 4.26 -2.52 20.28
N PRO A 84 4.19 -3.75 20.82
CA PRO A 84 5.12 -4.83 20.45
C PRO A 84 5.21 -5.10 18.94
N TRP A 85 4.11 -4.94 18.20
CA TRP A 85 4.08 -5.14 16.75
C TRP A 85 4.87 -4.08 15.97
N ALA A 86 5.08 -2.89 16.56
CA ALA A 86 5.83 -1.79 15.96
C ALA A 86 7.31 -1.80 16.34
N GLN A 87 7.71 -2.66 17.29
CA GLN A 87 9.08 -2.75 17.73
C GLN A 87 9.90 -3.57 16.75
N LYS A 88 11.13 -3.12 16.50
CA LYS A 88 12.13 -3.86 15.75
C LYS A 88 12.89 -4.80 16.67
N HIS A 89 13.05 -6.06 16.27
CA HIS A 89 13.71 -7.08 17.08
C HIS A 89 15.21 -6.82 17.26
N ILE A 90 15.87 -6.30 16.22
CA ILE A 90 17.29 -5.92 16.26
C ILE A 90 17.42 -4.48 15.75
N ASN A 91 17.75 -3.57 16.67
CA ASN A 91 18.05 -2.20 16.32
C ASN A 91 19.53 -2.04 16.00
N TYR A 92 19.81 -1.27 14.94
CA TYR A 92 21.15 -0.86 14.55
C TYR A 92 21.17 0.66 14.59
N LYS A 93 22.28 1.24 15.06
CA LYS A 93 22.52 2.67 14.89
C LYS A 93 22.96 2.92 13.46
N SER A 94 22.33 3.90 12.81
CA SER A 94 22.73 4.34 11.49
C SER A 94 22.57 5.84 11.41
N GLU A 95 23.60 6.51 10.89
CA GLU A 95 23.56 7.96 10.59
C GLU A 95 22.56 8.26 9.47
N ASN A 96 22.18 7.25 8.67
CA ASN A 96 21.23 7.33 7.56
C ASN A 96 20.04 6.37 7.78
N ALA A 97 19.34 6.57 8.89
CA ALA A 97 18.21 5.73 9.28
C ALA A 97 17.06 5.80 8.25
N ILE A 98 16.42 4.68 7.95
CA ILE A 98 15.24 4.63 7.09
C ILE A 98 14.00 4.50 7.98
N CYS A 99 12.98 5.32 7.71
CA CYS A 99 11.66 5.14 8.30
C CYS A 99 10.77 4.29 7.39
N PHE A 100 10.37 3.12 7.86
CA PHE A 100 9.47 2.24 7.15
C PHE A 100 8.03 2.77 7.21
N VAL A 101 7.48 3.17 6.06
CA VAL A 101 6.09 3.61 5.93
C VAL A 101 5.22 2.44 5.52
N HIS A 102 4.62 1.79 6.52
CA HIS A 102 3.69 0.68 6.31
C HIS A 102 2.30 1.23 5.99
N VAL A 103 2.01 1.36 4.69
CA VAL A 103 0.65 1.61 4.22
C VAL A 103 -0.18 0.33 4.36
N GLY A 104 -1.35 0.42 4.96
CA GLY A 104 -2.22 -0.74 5.13
C GLY A 104 -2.48 -1.49 3.81
N LYS A 105 -2.27 -2.81 3.83
CA LYS A 105 -2.66 -3.76 2.76
C LYS A 105 -1.88 -3.65 1.46
N THR A 106 -0.67 -3.10 1.55
CA THR A 106 0.29 -3.07 0.46
C THR A 106 1.33 -4.18 0.53
N GLY A 107 1.19 -5.17 1.41
CA GLY A 107 2.26 -6.16 1.67
C GLY A 107 3.26 -5.72 2.75
N GLY A 108 3.00 -4.60 3.42
CA GLY A 108 3.89 -4.06 4.44
C GLY A 108 4.11 -4.94 5.68
N SER A 109 3.23 -5.89 6.00
CA SER A 109 3.53 -6.91 7.02
C SER A 109 4.67 -7.84 6.59
N ALA A 110 4.66 -8.34 5.35
CA ALA A 110 5.71 -9.22 4.84
C ALA A 110 7.06 -8.47 4.79
N ALA A 111 7.07 -7.27 4.21
CA ALA A 111 8.25 -6.40 4.18
C ALA A 111 8.70 -6.03 5.61
N GLY A 112 7.77 -5.70 6.50
CA GLY A 112 8.04 -5.38 7.89
C GLY A 112 8.73 -6.52 8.64
N CYS A 113 8.26 -7.75 8.48
CA CYS A 113 8.89 -8.94 9.06
C CYS A 113 10.30 -9.15 8.49
N ALA A 114 10.46 -9.01 7.17
CA ALA A 114 11.77 -9.09 6.52
C ALA A 114 12.76 -8.02 7.03
N LEU A 115 12.27 -6.84 7.36
CA LEU A 115 13.04 -5.74 7.97
C LEU A 115 13.29 -5.93 9.48
N GLY A 116 12.64 -6.91 10.12
CA GLY A 116 12.80 -7.25 11.53
C GLY A 116 11.82 -6.59 12.49
N PHE A 117 10.71 -6.02 12.01
CA PHE A 117 9.61 -5.52 12.85
C PHE A 117 8.64 -6.64 13.23
N GLY A 118 8.02 -6.56 14.41
CA GLY A 118 7.02 -7.52 14.90
C GLY A 118 5.65 -7.49 14.21
N LEU A 119 5.55 -7.07 12.95
CA LEU A 119 4.33 -6.71 12.22
C LEU A 119 3.42 -7.89 11.83
N HIS A 120 2.91 -8.60 12.84
CA HIS A 120 2.14 -9.85 12.70
C HIS A 120 2.95 -11.01 12.11
N CYS A 121 4.26 -11.04 12.39
CA CYS A 121 5.10 -12.17 12.02
C CYS A 121 4.71 -13.39 12.86
N ASP A 122 4.54 -14.54 12.23
CA ASP A 122 4.25 -15.83 12.87
C ASP A 122 5.50 -16.46 13.54
N GLY A 123 6.59 -15.71 13.64
CA GLY A 123 7.88 -16.17 14.15
C GLY A 123 8.68 -17.03 13.17
N SER A 124 8.11 -17.42 12.02
CA SER A 124 8.81 -18.18 10.98
C SER A 124 9.66 -17.28 10.07
N ILE A 125 9.20 -16.05 9.84
CA ILE A 125 9.92 -15.07 9.03
C ILE A 125 11.06 -14.47 9.87
N GLN A 126 12.28 -14.88 9.54
CA GLN A 126 13.48 -14.26 10.08
C GLN A 126 13.77 -12.95 9.35
N GLN A 127 14.28 -11.97 10.08
CA GLN A 127 14.84 -10.76 9.50
C GLN A 127 15.88 -11.17 8.45
N ILE A 128 15.72 -10.63 7.24
CA ILE A 128 16.66 -10.85 6.14
C ILE A 128 17.96 -10.11 6.47
N ASP A 129 19.11 -10.70 6.15
CA ASP A 129 20.38 -9.98 6.26
C ASP A 129 20.57 -9.04 5.08
N GLY A 130 21.11 -7.85 5.33
CA GLY A 130 21.25 -6.82 4.31
C GLY A 130 21.44 -5.43 4.89
N VAL A 131 21.80 -4.47 4.04
CA VAL A 131 21.95 -3.06 4.43
C VAL A 131 20.58 -2.45 4.70
N LEU A 132 19.56 -2.81 3.91
CA LEU A 132 18.22 -2.24 4.05
C LEU A 132 17.58 -2.59 5.41
N PRO A 133 17.50 -3.88 5.83
CA PRO A 133 17.05 -4.23 7.17
C PRO A 133 17.87 -3.55 8.26
N LYS A 134 19.19 -3.41 8.11
CA LYS A 134 20.04 -2.76 9.14
C LYS A 134 19.73 -1.27 9.27
N ARG A 135 19.60 -0.54 8.16
CA ARG A 135 19.32 0.91 8.17
C ARG A 135 17.88 1.27 8.54
N THR A 136 16.92 0.35 8.34
CA THR A 136 15.51 0.63 8.61
C THR A 136 15.17 0.49 10.10
N SER A 137 15.33 1.54 10.90
CA SER A 137 15.15 1.50 12.37
C SER A 137 13.81 2.08 12.85
N HIS A 138 13.10 2.81 12.01
CA HIS A 138 11.84 3.47 12.36
C HIS A 138 10.67 2.91 11.54
N LEU A 139 9.45 3.11 12.05
CA LEU A 139 8.19 2.68 11.51
C LEU A 139 7.14 3.80 11.62
N PHE A 140 6.42 4.00 10.52
CA PHE A 140 5.17 4.73 10.48
C PHE A 140 4.05 3.81 10.01
N HIS A 141 3.11 3.52 10.90
CA HIS A 141 1.92 2.73 10.59
C HIS A 141 0.70 3.25 11.38
N LYS A 142 -0.32 3.74 10.66
CA LYS A 142 -1.57 4.27 11.24
C LYS A 142 -1.28 5.35 12.30
N ASP A 143 -1.69 5.09 13.54
CA ASP A 143 -1.58 5.93 14.72
C ASP A 143 -0.24 5.80 15.47
N VAL A 144 0.72 5.08 14.88
CA VAL A 144 2.08 4.92 15.40
C VAL A 144 3.06 5.59 14.45
N TYR A 145 3.73 6.63 14.94
CA TYR A 145 4.77 7.37 14.24
C TYR A 145 5.99 7.49 15.15
N ASN A 146 7.12 6.87 14.77
CA ASN A 146 8.38 7.02 15.49
C ASN A 146 9.52 7.49 14.57
N CYS A 147 9.21 8.02 13.39
CA CYS A 147 10.22 8.63 12.52
C CYS A 147 10.72 9.95 13.14
N ASP A 148 11.96 10.30 12.84
CA ASP A 148 12.52 11.62 13.17
C ASP A 148 12.27 12.61 12.03
N ASP A 149 11.59 13.70 12.34
CA ASP A 149 11.31 14.79 11.38
C ASP A 149 12.46 15.81 11.29
N SER A 150 13.48 15.73 12.17
CA SER A 150 14.48 16.79 12.37
C SER A 150 15.59 16.88 11.31
N ASP A 151 15.27 16.51 10.07
CA ASP A 151 16.00 16.84 8.84
C ASP A 151 17.40 16.24 8.64
N LYS A 152 17.86 15.29 9.45
CA LYS A 152 19.18 14.66 9.27
C LYS A 152 19.11 13.26 8.69
N GLU A 153 18.78 13.16 7.40
CA GLU A 153 19.12 11.99 6.57
C GLU A 153 18.13 10.79 6.60
N ALA A 154 16.91 10.97 7.12
CA ALA A 154 15.92 9.91 7.08
C ALA A 154 15.21 9.77 5.72
N SER A 155 15.48 8.68 5.01
CA SER A 155 14.65 8.27 3.86
C SER A 155 13.39 7.56 4.33
N TYR A 156 12.29 7.70 3.60
CA TYR A 156 11.01 7.06 3.92
C TYR A 156 10.74 5.93 2.94
N LEU A 157 10.74 4.69 3.44
CA LEU A 157 10.49 3.50 2.66
C LEU A 157 9.00 3.18 2.60
N PHE A 158 8.35 3.50 1.49
CA PHE A 158 6.97 3.14 1.24
C PHE A 158 6.90 1.72 0.68
N VAL A 159 5.98 0.92 1.22
CA VAL A 159 5.48 -0.24 0.48
C VAL A 159 4.17 0.16 -0.17
N VAL A 160 4.12 0.11 -1.50
CA VAL A 160 2.96 0.47 -2.31
C VAL A 160 2.41 -0.75 -3.05
N ARG A 161 1.17 -0.64 -3.49
CA ARG A 161 0.41 -1.63 -4.23
C ARG A 161 -0.58 -0.89 -5.12
N ASP A 162 -0.93 -1.49 -6.25
CA ASP A 162 -2.01 -1.03 -7.12
C ASP A 162 -3.24 -0.59 -6.29
N PRO A 163 -3.74 0.66 -6.44
CA PRO A 163 -4.81 1.20 -5.59
C PRO A 163 -6.09 0.37 -5.58
N ILE A 164 -6.42 -0.33 -6.67
CA ILE A 164 -7.61 -1.19 -6.75
C ILE A 164 -7.39 -2.46 -5.93
N ASP A 165 -6.26 -3.14 -6.12
CA ASP A 165 -5.95 -4.35 -5.38
C ASP A 165 -5.72 -4.09 -3.89
N ARG A 166 -5.16 -2.92 -3.56
CA ARG A 166 -5.08 -2.44 -2.18
C ARG A 166 -6.47 -2.25 -1.58
N LEU A 167 -7.39 -1.57 -2.28
CA LEU A 167 -8.77 -1.38 -1.79
C LEU A 167 -9.44 -2.73 -1.52
N ARG A 168 -9.31 -3.68 -2.45
CA ARG A 168 -9.88 -5.02 -2.30
C ARG A 168 -9.33 -5.75 -1.10
N SER A 169 -8.00 -5.73 -0.94
CA SER A 169 -7.34 -6.36 0.20
C SER A 169 -7.76 -5.71 1.53
N ALA A 170 -7.89 -4.39 1.59
CA ALA A 170 -8.40 -3.66 2.75
C ALA A 170 -9.85 -4.00 3.07
N PHE A 171 -10.71 -4.00 2.07
CA PHE A 171 -12.12 -4.33 2.23
C PHE A 171 -12.30 -5.77 2.72
N ASN A 172 -11.60 -6.74 2.14
CA ASN A 172 -11.76 -8.13 2.55
C ASN A 172 -11.17 -8.41 3.92
N TYR A 173 -10.05 -7.75 4.27
CA TYR A 173 -9.44 -7.93 5.58
C TYR A 173 -10.29 -7.36 6.71
N ASP A 174 -10.84 -6.14 6.55
CA ASP A 174 -11.62 -5.48 7.59
C ASP A 174 -13.07 -6.04 7.72
N ARG A 175 -13.44 -7.01 6.88
CA ARG A 175 -14.78 -7.63 6.88
C ARG A 175 -14.96 -8.46 8.15
N PRO A 176 -16.05 -8.26 8.92
CA PRO A 176 -16.30 -9.04 10.12
C PRO A 176 -16.72 -10.47 9.77
N GLU A 177 -16.29 -11.43 10.58
CA GLU A 177 -16.78 -12.81 10.50
C GLU A 177 -18.25 -12.85 10.92
N VAL A 178 -19.06 -13.63 10.19
CA VAL A 178 -20.46 -13.85 10.54
C VAL A 178 -20.54 -14.83 11.69
N GLY A 179 -21.18 -14.43 12.80
CA GLY A 179 -21.46 -15.31 13.93
C GLY A 179 -20.82 -14.90 15.25
N ASP A 180 -19.85 -13.97 15.26
CA ASP A 180 -19.30 -13.38 16.49
C ASP A 180 -19.81 -11.95 16.70
N ASP A 181 -21.10 -11.83 16.99
CA ASP A 181 -21.79 -10.55 17.16
C ASP A 181 -21.35 -9.77 18.41
N THR A 182 -20.67 -10.44 19.34
CA THR A 182 -20.19 -9.86 20.59
C THR A 182 -18.83 -9.17 20.46
N SER A 183 -18.05 -9.52 19.44
CA SER A 183 -16.72 -8.95 19.24
C SER A 183 -16.78 -7.43 19.00
N TYR A 184 -15.78 -6.73 19.55
CA TYR A 184 -15.58 -5.32 19.24
C TYR A 184 -15.46 -5.10 17.73
N TYR A 185 -14.77 -6.01 17.04
CA TYR A 185 -14.55 -5.99 15.61
C TYR A 185 -15.86 -6.04 14.82
N TYR A 186 -16.74 -6.99 15.12
CA TYR A 186 -18.06 -7.08 14.50
C TYR A 186 -18.88 -5.81 14.73
N ARG A 187 -19.00 -5.33 15.97
CA ARG A 187 -19.76 -4.10 16.27
C ARG A 187 -19.21 -2.86 15.55
N ARG A 188 -17.89 -2.79 15.38
CA ARG A 188 -17.21 -1.68 14.69
C ARG A 188 -17.56 -1.65 13.19
N PHE A 189 -17.52 -2.80 12.53
CA PHE A 189 -17.64 -2.88 11.07
C PHE A 189 -19.05 -3.25 10.57
N LYS A 190 -19.93 -3.78 11.44
CA LYS A 190 -21.34 -4.09 11.12
C LYS A 190 -22.07 -2.94 10.41
N PRO A 191 -21.97 -1.65 10.83
CA PRO A 191 -22.66 -0.58 10.14
C PRO A 191 -22.29 -0.42 8.67
N PHE A 192 -21.06 -0.78 8.29
CA PHE A 192 -20.57 -0.67 6.93
C PHE A 192 -20.89 -1.93 6.11
N TYR A 193 -20.55 -3.12 6.60
CA TYR A 193 -20.68 -4.35 5.81
C TYR A 193 -22.11 -4.91 5.82
N ILE A 194 -22.79 -4.84 6.97
CA ILE A 194 -24.07 -5.55 7.20
C ILE A 194 -25.26 -4.61 7.06
N ASP A 195 -25.19 -3.42 7.68
CA ASP A 195 -26.31 -2.48 7.65
C ASP A 195 -26.42 -1.74 6.31
N CYS A 196 -25.30 -1.60 5.57
CA CYS A 196 -25.24 -1.01 4.24
C CYS A 196 -25.18 -2.04 3.08
N PRO A 197 -25.65 -3.27 3.32
CA PRO A 197 -25.27 -4.50 2.61
C PRO A 197 -24.10 -4.40 1.62
N PHE A 198 -22.88 -4.23 2.14
CA PHE A 198 -21.64 -4.21 1.37
C PHE A 198 -20.82 -5.45 1.74
N TRP A 199 -21.22 -6.63 1.29
CA TRP A 199 -20.48 -7.86 1.63
C TRP A 199 -19.26 -8.06 0.74
N THR A 200 -19.34 -7.62 -0.52
CA THR A 200 -18.26 -7.62 -1.50
C THR A 200 -17.95 -6.22 -2.01
N VAL A 201 -16.77 -6.05 -2.61
CA VAL A 201 -16.40 -4.79 -3.29
C VAL A 201 -17.33 -4.51 -4.47
N GLU A 202 -17.77 -5.54 -5.19
CA GLU A 202 -18.74 -5.42 -6.28
C GLU A 202 -20.06 -4.83 -5.77
N GLU A 203 -20.62 -5.37 -4.68
CA GLU A 203 -21.86 -4.86 -4.09
C GLU A 203 -21.72 -3.43 -3.57
N MET A 204 -20.62 -3.11 -2.87
CA MET A 204 -20.36 -1.74 -2.45
C MET A 204 -20.35 -0.79 -3.64
N THR A 205 -19.70 -1.20 -4.73
CA THR A 205 -19.56 -0.37 -5.92
C THR A 205 -20.89 -0.16 -6.62
N GLN A 206 -21.61 -1.25 -6.91
CA GLN A 206 -22.89 -1.20 -7.61
C GLN A 206 -24.00 -0.56 -6.78
N ASN A 207 -24.07 -0.85 -5.48
CA ASN A 207 -25.16 -0.34 -4.65
C ASN A 207 -24.90 1.08 -4.13
N ALA A 208 -23.64 1.44 -3.87
CA ALA A 208 -23.31 2.68 -3.15
C ALA A 208 -22.62 3.74 -4.02
N LEU A 209 -21.61 3.34 -4.79
CA LEU A 209 -20.78 4.26 -5.58
C LEU A 209 -21.39 4.56 -6.95
N SER A 210 -22.18 3.64 -7.50
CA SER A 210 -22.94 3.86 -8.71
C SER A 210 -24.04 4.89 -8.47
N GLN A 211 -24.25 5.77 -9.46
CA GLN A 211 -25.36 6.74 -9.43
C GLN A 211 -26.71 6.03 -9.37
N GLN A 212 -26.83 4.86 -10.01
CA GLN A 212 -28.06 4.06 -10.06
C GLN A 212 -28.22 3.10 -8.88
N GLY A 213 -27.22 3.04 -7.98
CA GLY A 213 -27.23 2.10 -6.87
C GLY A 213 -28.42 2.27 -5.92
N HIS A 214 -28.85 1.17 -5.30
CA HIS A 214 -30.05 1.12 -4.46
C HIS A 214 -29.79 1.31 -2.96
N ALA A 215 -28.55 1.53 -2.53
CA ALA A 215 -28.25 1.79 -1.13
C ALA A 215 -28.90 3.10 -0.65
N SER A 216 -29.18 3.18 0.67
CA SER A 216 -29.68 4.42 1.28
C SER A 216 -28.68 5.56 1.11
N SER A 217 -29.16 6.82 1.18
CA SER A 217 -28.28 7.99 1.10
C SER A 217 -27.14 7.97 2.12
N ASP A 218 -27.41 7.51 3.34
CA ASP A 218 -26.41 7.38 4.40
C ASP A 218 -25.34 6.34 4.05
N CYS A 219 -25.74 5.21 3.47
CA CYS A 219 -24.83 4.16 3.04
C CYS A 219 -23.98 4.58 1.83
N LYS A 220 -24.58 5.30 0.87
CA LYS A 220 -23.84 5.92 -0.24
C LYS A 220 -22.78 6.90 0.30
N ALA A 221 -23.18 7.81 1.19
CA ALA A 221 -22.27 8.77 1.80
C ALA A 221 -21.14 8.07 2.57
N MET A 222 -21.45 7.00 3.30
CA MET A 222 -20.46 6.21 4.03
C MET A 222 -19.45 5.54 3.10
N ALA A 223 -19.92 4.87 2.03
CA ALA A 223 -19.05 4.22 1.05
C ALA A 223 -18.13 5.23 0.36
N HIS A 224 -18.67 6.35 -0.15
CA HIS A 224 -17.88 7.41 -0.77
C HIS A 224 -16.83 7.98 0.20
N ALA A 225 -17.22 8.26 1.45
CA ALA A 225 -16.29 8.78 2.45
C ALA A 225 -15.22 7.75 2.84
N SER A 226 -15.54 6.47 2.91
CA SER A 226 -14.57 5.40 3.21
C SER A 226 -13.55 5.21 2.10
N VAL A 227 -13.98 5.13 0.83
CA VAL A 227 -13.07 4.99 -0.33
C VAL A 227 -12.12 6.18 -0.46
N ARG A 228 -12.56 7.37 -0.05
CA ARG A 228 -11.76 8.61 -0.05
C ARG A 228 -10.90 8.78 1.21
N GLY A 229 -10.90 7.82 2.13
CA GLY A 229 -10.14 7.91 3.38
C GLY A 229 -10.62 8.98 4.36
N LEU A 230 -11.90 9.35 4.30
CA LEU A 230 -12.53 10.40 5.13
C LEU A 230 -13.37 9.86 6.28
N SER A 231 -13.73 8.57 6.25
CA SER A 231 -14.58 7.96 7.29
C SER A 231 -13.89 6.79 7.96
N SER A 232 -13.75 6.87 9.28
CA SER A 232 -13.29 5.78 10.13
C SER A 232 -14.37 4.72 10.42
N ARG A 233 -15.60 4.93 9.91
CA ARG A 233 -16.74 4.00 10.06
C ARG A 233 -16.71 2.85 9.06
N GLY A 234 -15.91 2.94 8.00
CA GLY A 234 -15.65 1.84 7.09
C GLY A 234 -14.34 1.12 7.40
N PRO A 235 -13.78 0.37 6.44
CA PRO A 235 -12.52 -0.35 6.59
C PRO A 235 -11.41 0.58 7.10
N SER A 236 -10.76 0.20 8.20
CA SER A 236 -9.70 0.99 8.84
C SER A 236 -8.52 1.24 7.92
N HIS A 237 -8.20 0.29 7.04
CA HIS A 237 -7.09 0.42 6.09
C HIS A 237 -7.43 1.37 4.92
N LEU A 238 -8.71 1.59 4.62
CA LEU A 238 -9.12 2.63 3.68
C LEU A 238 -9.08 4.02 4.33
N PHE A 239 -9.36 4.12 5.63
CA PHE A 239 -9.20 5.37 6.35
C PHE A 239 -7.74 5.84 6.29
N TYR A 240 -6.75 5.00 6.58
CA TYR A 240 -5.33 5.35 6.42
C TYR A 240 -4.84 5.06 4.99
N ASN A 241 -5.22 5.95 4.06
CA ASN A 241 -4.93 5.88 2.63
C ASN A 241 -3.57 6.51 2.26
N TYR A 242 -3.14 6.43 0.99
CA TYR A 242 -1.84 6.97 0.58
C TYR A 242 -1.68 8.46 0.90
N GLN A 243 -2.76 9.25 0.73
CA GLN A 243 -2.75 10.66 1.08
C GLN A 243 -2.33 10.90 2.53
N TYR A 244 -2.88 10.12 3.47
CA TYR A 244 -2.51 10.22 4.89
C TYR A 244 -1.02 10.04 5.11
N TYR A 245 -0.43 8.99 4.53
CA TYR A 245 0.99 8.72 4.73
C TYR A 245 1.88 9.72 4.00
N LYS A 246 1.51 10.17 2.79
CA LYS A 246 2.30 11.13 2.01
C LYS A 246 2.32 12.53 2.61
N GLU A 247 1.20 12.99 3.17
CA GLU A 247 1.11 14.30 3.83
C GLU A 247 1.62 14.28 5.28
N ALA A 248 1.77 13.08 5.87
CA ALA A 248 2.34 12.90 7.21
C ALA A 248 3.87 12.80 7.22
N ILE A 249 4.56 12.97 6.10
CA ILE A 249 6.03 13.03 6.08
C ILE A 249 6.47 14.44 5.63
N PRO A 250 7.72 14.87 5.89
CA PRO A 250 8.22 16.13 5.38
C PRO A 250 8.08 16.23 3.85
N GLU A 251 7.72 17.40 3.34
CA GLU A 251 7.36 17.61 1.93
C GLU A 251 8.46 17.16 0.96
N ASN A 252 9.71 17.43 1.33
CA ASN A 252 10.92 17.14 0.54
C ASN A 252 11.69 15.90 1.00
N ALA A 253 11.07 15.05 1.84
CA ALA A 253 11.74 13.87 2.33
C ALA A 253 12.11 12.89 1.19
N PRO A 254 13.31 12.29 1.20
CA PRO A 254 13.68 11.22 0.27
C PRO A 254 12.72 10.04 0.40
N ILE A 255 12.20 9.53 -0.72
CA ILE A 255 11.31 8.38 -0.75
C ILE A 255 12.00 7.20 -1.42
N LEU A 256 11.95 6.04 -0.76
CA LEU A 256 12.23 4.74 -1.34
C LEU A 256 10.91 3.98 -1.49
N VAL A 257 10.79 3.15 -2.52
CA VAL A 257 9.55 2.42 -2.80
C VAL A 257 9.82 0.95 -3.05
N LEU A 258 9.04 0.10 -2.36
CA LEU A 258 8.82 -1.30 -2.67
C LEU A 258 7.42 -1.45 -3.27
N ARG A 259 7.32 -1.82 -4.55
CA ARG A 259 6.06 -2.15 -5.21
C ARG A 259 5.71 -3.59 -4.88
N ASN A 260 4.51 -3.83 -4.35
CA ASN A 260 4.06 -5.16 -3.97
C ASN A 260 4.04 -6.15 -5.14
N GLU A 261 3.76 -5.64 -6.34
CA GLU A 261 3.77 -6.39 -7.60
C GLU A 261 5.19 -6.82 -8.01
N HIS A 262 6.22 -6.10 -7.53
CA HIS A 262 7.62 -6.26 -7.93
C HIS A 262 8.57 -6.36 -6.71
N LEU A 263 8.06 -6.86 -5.59
CA LEU A 263 8.64 -6.68 -4.26
C LEU A 263 10.10 -7.14 -4.16
N VAL A 264 10.42 -8.30 -4.74
CA VAL A 264 11.76 -8.89 -4.71
C VAL A 264 12.74 -8.09 -5.57
N GLY A 265 12.30 -7.64 -6.75
CA GLY A 265 13.11 -6.82 -7.65
C GLY A 265 13.49 -5.50 -6.99
N ASP A 266 12.48 -4.80 -6.48
CA ASP A 266 12.65 -3.50 -5.82
C ASP A 266 13.48 -3.62 -4.53
N TRP A 267 13.33 -4.70 -3.75
CA TRP A 267 14.18 -4.95 -2.58
C TRP A 267 15.65 -5.05 -2.95
N ASN A 268 15.95 -5.87 -3.96
CA ASN A 268 17.32 -6.08 -4.43
C ASN A 268 17.93 -4.79 -5.01
N GLU A 269 17.12 -3.93 -5.61
CA GLU A 269 17.57 -2.61 -6.08
C GLU A 269 17.86 -1.65 -4.95
N ILE A 270 17.04 -1.63 -3.91
CA ILE A 270 17.29 -0.80 -2.73
C ILE A 270 18.55 -1.27 -1.99
N GLU A 271 18.77 -2.58 -1.85
CA GLU A 271 20.02 -3.11 -1.30
C GLU A 271 21.23 -2.57 -2.07
N ARG A 272 21.21 -2.66 -3.40
CA ARG A 272 22.28 -2.11 -4.25
C ARG A 272 22.40 -0.59 -4.14
N TYR A 273 21.29 0.13 -4.11
CA TYR A 273 21.24 1.60 -3.94
C TYR A 273 21.90 2.04 -2.63
N LEU A 274 21.74 1.25 -1.56
CA LEU A 274 22.34 1.48 -0.26
C LEU A 274 23.79 0.95 -0.14
N GLY A 275 24.38 0.44 -1.22
CA GLY A 275 25.74 -0.12 -1.24
C GLY A 275 25.85 -1.56 -0.73
N GLY A 276 24.72 -2.25 -0.55
CA GLY A 276 24.65 -3.68 -0.26
C GLY A 276 24.87 -4.56 -1.49
N SER A 277 25.18 -5.83 -1.24
CA SER A 277 25.37 -6.86 -2.27
C SER A 277 24.43 -8.06 -2.11
N GLU A 278 23.62 -8.08 -1.05
CA GLU A 278 22.71 -9.18 -0.77
C GLU A 278 21.58 -9.19 -1.81
N VAL A 279 21.30 -10.38 -2.33
CA VAL A 279 20.23 -10.61 -3.30
C VAL A 279 19.32 -11.68 -2.72
N ILE A 280 18.05 -11.33 -2.58
CA ILE A 280 17.01 -12.26 -2.15
C ILE A 280 16.27 -12.83 -3.36
N ASP A 281 15.65 -13.99 -3.15
CA ASP A 281 14.78 -14.64 -4.13
C ASP A 281 13.29 -14.54 -3.77
N GLU A 282 12.43 -15.06 -4.65
CA GLU A 282 10.98 -15.07 -4.46
C GLU A 282 10.50 -15.93 -3.28
N GLN A 283 11.32 -16.85 -2.80
CA GLN A 283 10.97 -17.71 -1.66
C GLN A 283 11.29 -17.02 -0.33
N THR A 284 12.16 -16.01 -0.35
CA THR A 284 12.65 -15.33 0.85
C THR A 284 11.58 -14.41 1.45
N ILE A 285 10.86 -13.64 0.61
CA ILE A 285 9.75 -12.81 1.07
C ILE A 285 8.45 -13.41 0.54
N SER A 286 7.58 -13.82 1.46
CA SER A 286 6.26 -14.35 1.10
C SER A 286 5.48 -13.33 0.26
N GLN A 287 5.29 -13.66 -1.01
CA GLN A 287 4.41 -12.91 -1.91
C GLN A 287 2.93 -13.29 -1.71
N SER A 288 2.63 -14.21 -0.77
CA SER A 288 1.28 -14.69 -0.47
C SER A 288 0.44 -13.58 0.18
N ASN A 289 -0.01 -12.65 -0.66
CA ASN A 289 -0.97 -11.61 -0.34
C ASN A 289 -2.43 -12.11 -0.45
N ALA A 290 -2.61 -13.39 -0.79
CA ALA A 290 -3.91 -14.05 -0.73
C ALA A 290 -4.24 -14.31 0.73
N ASN A 291 -5.21 -13.59 1.28
CA ASN A 291 -5.83 -14.01 2.52
C ASN A 291 -6.46 -15.39 2.26
N THR A 292 -6.16 -16.36 3.11
CA THR A 292 -6.67 -17.73 3.00
C THR A 292 -8.20 -17.83 3.09
N TRP A 293 -8.86 -16.72 3.44
CA TRP A 293 -10.30 -16.61 3.72
C TRP A 293 -11.10 -15.90 2.62
N THR A 294 -10.48 -15.55 1.49
CA THR A 294 -11.15 -14.81 0.42
C THR A 294 -11.82 -15.76 -0.56
N ASN A 295 -13.13 -15.65 -0.68
CA ASN A 295 -13.92 -16.47 -1.59
C ASN A 295 -13.69 -16.02 -3.03
N ALA A 296 -13.95 -16.90 -4.01
CA ALA A 296 -13.82 -16.56 -5.43
C ALA A 296 -14.65 -15.31 -5.80
N ASP A 297 -15.81 -15.13 -5.18
CA ASP A 297 -16.68 -13.97 -5.40
C ASP A 297 -16.06 -12.65 -4.91
N ASP A 298 -15.24 -12.69 -3.85
CA ASP A 298 -14.52 -11.52 -3.35
C ASP A 298 -13.43 -11.06 -4.32
N LEU A 299 -13.04 -11.94 -5.24
CA LEU A 299 -12.07 -11.64 -6.27
C LEU A 299 -12.72 -11.02 -7.52
N ASN A 300 -14.03 -11.08 -7.67
CA ASN A 300 -14.70 -10.62 -8.87
C ASN A 300 -15.09 -9.13 -8.78
N ILE A 301 -14.68 -8.34 -9.77
CA ILE A 301 -15.15 -6.96 -9.99
C ILE A 301 -15.48 -6.85 -11.47
N SER A 302 -16.71 -6.44 -11.80
CA SER A 302 -17.10 -6.25 -13.19
C SER A 302 -16.36 -5.06 -13.83
N ASP A 303 -16.19 -5.05 -15.14
CA ASP A 303 -15.58 -3.90 -15.85
C ASP A 303 -16.32 -2.58 -15.54
N GLU A 304 -17.63 -2.63 -15.35
CA GLU A 304 -18.43 -1.48 -14.95
C GLU A 304 -18.07 -1.01 -13.53
N SER A 305 -18.05 -1.91 -12.56
CA SER A 305 -17.63 -1.60 -11.19
C SER A 305 -16.19 -1.08 -11.14
N GLN A 306 -15.30 -1.70 -11.92
CA GLN A 306 -13.91 -1.28 -12.03
C GLN A 306 -13.82 0.20 -12.44
N ASN A 307 -14.57 0.60 -13.48
CA ASN A 307 -14.63 1.99 -13.93
C ASN A 307 -15.22 2.95 -12.88
N ILE A 308 -16.22 2.51 -12.10
CA ILE A 308 -16.80 3.32 -11.01
C ILE A 308 -15.77 3.49 -9.88
N LEU A 309 -15.07 2.42 -9.52
CA LEU A 309 -14.03 2.43 -8.49
C LEU A 309 -12.86 3.32 -8.88
N CYS A 310 -12.36 3.24 -10.11
CA CYS A 310 -11.27 4.09 -10.59
C CYS A 310 -11.61 5.58 -10.40
N LYS A 311 -12.84 5.99 -10.76
CA LYS A 311 -13.32 7.36 -10.53
C LYS A 311 -13.36 7.73 -9.05
N ALA A 312 -13.89 6.84 -8.21
CA ALA A 312 -13.99 7.07 -6.77
C ALA A 312 -12.61 7.13 -6.08
N LEU A 313 -11.63 6.40 -6.60
CA LEU A 313 -10.25 6.34 -6.13
C LEU A 313 -9.31 7.31 -6.86
N CYS A 314 -9.80 8.19 -7.72
CA CYS A 314 -8.94 9.03 -8.56
C CYS A 314 -7.85 9.75 -7.73
N ASN A 315 -8.20 10.36 -6.60
CA ASN A 315 -7.22 11.07 -5.76
C ASN A 315 -6.19 10.11 -5.16
N GLU A 316 -6.61 8.92 -4.70
CA GLU A 316 -5.71 7.88 -4.21
C GLU A 316 -4.72 7.43 -5.30
N ILE A 317 -5.20 7.29 -6.54
CA ILE A 317 -4.39 6.99 -7.72
C ILE A 317 -3.37 8.11 -7.99
N GLN A 318 -3.77 9.38 -7.93
CA GLN A 318 -2.83 10.48 -8.14
C GLN A 318 -1.74 10.53 -7.07
N ILE A 319 -2.07 10.27 -5.79
CA ILE A 319 -1.05 10.20 -4.74
C ILE A 319 -0.13 8.98 -4.95
N TYR A 320 -0.66 7.82 -5.35
CA TYR A 320 0.16 6.66 -5.71
C TYR A 320 1.16 6.98 -6.83
N LYS A 321 0.71 7.66 -7.90
CA LYS A 321 1.58 8.10 -8.99
C LYS A 321 2.68 9.05 -8.49
N GLN A 322 2.34 10.00 -7.63
CA GLN A 322 3.30 10.93 -7.04
C GLN A 322 4.35 10.18 -6.21
N ILE A 323 3.96 9.21 -5.37
CA ILE A 323 4.89 8.40 -4.58
C ILE A 323 5.87 7.65 -5.50
N LEU A 324 5.38 7.02 -6.57
CA LEU A 324 6.24 6.35 -7.55
C LEU A 324 7.22 7.31 -8.23
N GLN A 325 6.75 8.48 -8.63
CA GLN A 325 7.58 9.50 -9.31
C GLN A 325 8.62 10.14 -8.39
N MET A 326 8.38 10.15 -7.08
CA MET A 326 9.32 10.65 -6.07
C MET A 326 10.32 9.59 -5.60
N ALA A 327 10.15 8.33 -6.00
CA ALA A 327 10.99 7.23 -5.57
C ALA A 327 12.43 7.38 -6.10
N GLN A 328 13.42 7.36 -5.21
CA GLN A 328 14.83 7.51 -5.59
C GLN A 328 15.44 6.20 -6.12
N ASN A 329 14.87 5.05 -5.75
CA ASN A 329 15.36 3.74 -6.14
C ASN A 329 14.73 3.18 -7.42
N LEU A 330 13.71 3.83 -7.98
CA LEU A 330 13.04 3.34 -9.19
C LEU A 330 13.53 4.10 -10.42
N GLU A 331 13.91 3.36 -11.45
CA GLU A 331 14.18 3.91 -12.77
C GLU A 331 12.88 4.31 -13.48
N LEU A 332 12.97 5.26 -14.42
CA LEU A 332 11.79 5.75 -15.16
C LEU A 332 11.00 4.62 -15.85
N SER A 333 11.68 3.59 -16.35
CA SER A 333 11.03 2.43 -16.96
C SER A 333 10.20 1.61 -15.97
N GLN A 334 10.63 1.51 -14.71
CA GLN A 334 9.91 0.78 -13.66
C GLN A 334 8.70 1.57 -13.17
N VAL A 335 8.85 2.89 -13.06
CA VAL A 335 7.70 3.78 -12.83
C VAL A 335 6.69 3.60 -13.96
N GLN A 336 7.13 3.62 -15.22
CA GLN A 336 6.24 3.45 -16.37
C GLN A 336 5.57 2.08 -16.41
N GLU A 337 6.28 1.01 -16.06
CA GLU A 337 5.72 -0.34 -15.93
C GLU A 337 4.50 -0.34 -15.00
N SER A 338 4.63 0.21 -13.79
CA SER A 338 3.52 0.28 -12.83
C SER A 338 2.38 1.18 -13.31
N LEU A 339 2.67 2.24 -14.07
CA LEU A 339 1.64 3.08 -14.67
C LEU A 339 0.90 2.38 -15.82
N GLU A 340 1.58 1.56 -16.62
CA GLU A 340 0.93 0.75 -17.66
C GLU A 340 0.08 -0.37 -17.05
N GLU A 341 0.56 -1.03 -15.98
CA GLU A 341 -0.24 -2.00 -15.21
C GLU A 341 -1.51 -1.37 -14.65
N LEU A 342 -1.39 -0.18 -14.04
CA LEU A 342 -2.53 0.59 -13.55
C LEU A 342 -3.49 0.98 -14.68
N LYS A 343 -2.97 1.39 -15.84
CA LYS A 343 -3.75 1.81 -17.01
C LYS A 343 -4.58 0.68 -17.61
N LEU A 344 -4.16 -0.58 -17.44
CA LEU A 344 -4.98 -1.73 -17.83
C LEU A 344 -6.29 -1.81 -17.02
N LYS A 345 -6.29 -1.32 -15.77
CA LYS A 345 -7.45 -1.33 -14.86
C LYS A 345 -8.20 0.00 -14.85
N CYS A 346 -7.48 1.12 -14.85
CA CYS A 346 -7.99 2.48 -14.73
C CYS A 346 -7.42 3.39 -15.83
N PRO A 347 -7.80 3.19 -17.11
CA PRO A 347 -7.16 3.84 -18.24
C PRO A 347 -7.27 5.37 -18.23
N VAL A 348 -8.37 5.91 -17.69
CA VAL A 348 -8.61 7.36 -17.64
C VAL A 348 -7.77 7.99 -16.52
N GLU A 349 -7.81 7.42 -15.32
CA GLU A 349 -7.15 7.97 -14.13
C GLU A 349 -5.63 7.79 -14.18
N ALA A 350 -5.13 6.72 -14.81
CA ALA A 350 -3.69 6.50 -14.98
C ALA A 350 -3.03 7.64 -15.78
N VAL A 351 -3.67 8.11 -16.84
CA VAL A 351 -3.15 9.18 -17.71
C VAL A 351 -3.57 10.59 -17.29
N ALA A 352 -4.61 10.73 -16.46
CA ALA A 352 -5.05 12.02 -15.95
C ALA A 352 -3.99 12.64 -15.03
N GLU A 353 -3.74 13.94 -15.17
CA GLU A 353 -2.82 14.68 -14.28
C GLU A 353 -3.48 15.06 -12.95
N ARG A 354 -4.81 15.18 -12.93
CA ARG A 354 -5.60 15.58 -11.78
C ARG A 354 -7.00 15.00 -11.84
N CYS A 355 -7.64 14.94 -10.68
CA CYS A 355 -9.03 14.52 -10.56
C CYS A 355 -10.00 15.67 -10.75
N TYR A 356 -11.25 15.33 -11.08
CA TYR A 356 -12.34 16.30 -11.13
C TYR A 356 -12.66 16.84 -9.73
N GLU A 357 -12.68 15.96 -8.73
CA GLU A 357 -12.85 16.34 -7.34
C GLU A 357 -11.51 16.80 -6.75
N ALA A 358 -11.57 17.84 -5.91
CA ALA A 358 -10.40 18.30 -5.18
C ALA A 358 -9.88 17.23 -4.22
N LEU A 359 -8.57 17.23 -3.99
CA LEU A 359 -7.96 16.43 -2.93
C LEU A 359 -8.55 16.88 -1.57
N PRO A 360 -9.09 15.97 -0.73
CA PRO A 360 -9.69 16.37 0.54
C PRO A 360 -8.68 16.97 1.51
N ASP A 361 -9.08 17.95 2.32
CA ASP A 361 -8.25 18.42 3.44
C ASP A 361 -8.28 17.40 4.58
N ILE A 362 -7.12 16.81 4.88
CA ILE A 362 -6.95 15.82 5.97
C ILE A 362 -6.16 16.38 7.16
N THR A 363 -6.00 17.71 7.27
CA THR A 363 -5.24 18.36 8.35
C THR A 363 -5.68 17.87 9.74
N GLN A 364 -6.99 17.76 9.97
CA GLN A 364 -7.50 17.30 11.26
C GLN A 364 -7.15 15.83 11.53
N LYS A 365 -7.28 14.97 10.51
CA LYS A 365 -6.91 13.55 10.59
C LYS A 365 -5.43 13.38 10.89
N LEU A 366 -4.56 14.20 10.29
CA LEU A 366 -3.12 14.23 10.60
C LEU A 366 -2.88 14.65 12.06
N LYS A 367 -3.52 15.72 12.53
CA LYS A 367 -3.42 16.19 13.93
C LYS A 367 -3.89 15.18 14.97
N GLU A 368 -4.84 14.33 14.62
CA GLU A 368 -5.41 13.32 15.52
C GLU A 368 -4.61 12.02 15.51
N ASN A 369 -4.06 11.63 14.35
CA ASN A 369 -3.54 10.27 14.17
C ASN A 369 -2.04 10.21 13.88
N ARG A 370 -1.37 11.28 13.44
CA ARG A 370 0.10 11.24 13.21
C ARG A 370 0.89 11.04 14.51
N GLY A 371 0.27 11.20 15.68
CA GLY A 371 0.96 10.99 16.95
C GLY A 371 1.74 12.21 17.44
N TYR A 372 1.42 13.43 16.97
CA TYR A 372 1.82 14.66 17.66
C TYR A 372 1.27 14.59 19.09
N THR A 373 2.10 14.17 20.04
CA THR A 373 1.69 14.12 21.43
C THR A 373 1.26 15.52 21.86
N THR A 374 0.31 15.58 22.78
CA THR A 374 -0.33 16.78 23.33
C THR A 374 0.62 17.87 23.85
N LYS A 375 1.94 17.65 23.90
CA LYS A 375 2.94 18.67 24.26
C LYS A 375 3.04 19.81 23.24
N ASP A 376 2.80 19.55 21.96
CA ASP A 376 2.76 20.63 20.94
C ASP A 376 1.39 21.34 20.86
N ARG A 377 0.41 20.93 21.67
CA ARG A 377 -0.90 21.61 21.80
C ARG A 377 -0.93 22.66 22.91
N MET A 378 0.20 22.95 23.55
CA MET A 378 0.29 23.90 24.69
C MET A 378 1.16 25.14 24.42
N ASN A 379 1.58 25.39 23.18
CA ASN A 379 2.20 26.66 22.80
C ASN A 379 1.33 27.43 21.80
#